data_AF-A0A8T6SIA9-F1
#
_entry.id   AF-A0A8T6SIA9-F1
#
_cell.length_a   1.000
_cell.length_b   1.000
_cell.length_c   1.000
_cell.angle_alpha   90.00
_cell.angle_beta   90.00
_cell.angle_gamma   90.00
#
_symmetry.space_group_name_H-M   'P 1'
#
loop_
_entity.id
_entity.type
_entity.pdbx_description
1 polymer ?
#
loop_
_entity_poly.entity_id
_entity_poly.type
_entity_poly.pdbx_seq_one_letter_code
_entity_poly.pdbx_strand_id
1 'polypeptide(L)'
;REGVVEYGGECPSNLSGGLTASGHPVGATSLYYTLFLYWQLAGKIKEKCGPDGLQVPDARKALITGHGGTGCQGAVVIFESD
;
A
#
# COMPACT_ATOMS: atom_id res chain seq x y z
N ARG A 1 1.60 3.65 20.16
CA ARG A 1 2.95 3.78 19.55
C ARG A 1 2.80 4.85 18.47
N GLU A 2 3.59 5.91 18.53
CA GLU A 2 3.52 7.04 17.60
C GLU A 2 4.40 6.77 16.37
N GLY A 3 4.02 7.29 15.19
CA GLY A 3 4.80 7.19 13.95
C GLY A 3 4.88 5.82 13.25
N VAL A 4 4.33 4.75 13.83
CA VAL A 4 4.48 3.37 13.32
C VAL A 4 4.03 3.21 11.86
N VAL A 5 2.97 3.91 11.46
CA VAL A 5 2.35 3.78 10.13
C VAL A 5 2.79 4.85 9.14
N GLU A 6 3.62 5.80 9.57
CA GLU A 6 4.11 6.88 8.73
C GLU A 6 5.21 6.41 7.77
N TYR A 7 5.54 7.24 6.78
CA TYR A 7 6.71 6.99 5.95
C TYR A 7 7.98 7.01 6.82
N GLY A 8 8.75 5.92 6.79
CA GLY A 8 9.91 5.71 7.66
C GLY A 8 9.60 5.09 9.02
N GLY A 9 8.32 4.82 9.33
CA GLY A 9 7.89 4.08 10.50
C GLY A 9 8.19 2.57 10.43
N GLU A 10 7.89 1.85 11.52
CA GLU A 10 8.10 0.39 11.64
C GLU A 10 7.25 -0.40 10.63
N CYS A 11 6.03 0.03 10.35
CA CYS A 11 5.13 -0.62 9.40
C CYS A 11 4.33 0.44 8.62
N PRO A 12 4.98 1.11 7.64
CA PRO A 12 4.35 2.17 6.87
C PRO A 12 3.08 1.66 6.18
N SER A 13 2.00 2.42 6.27
CA SER A 13 0.69 2.02 5.75
C SER A 13 0.09 3.11 4.88
N ASN A 14 -0.65 2.71 3.84
CA ASN A 14 -1.38 3.62 2.96
C ASN A 14 -0.52 4.75 2.35
N LEU A 15 0.76 4.50 2.05
CA LEU A 15 1.67 5.48 1.42
C LEU A 15 1.20 5.98 0.05
N SER A 16 0.25 5.27 -0.57
CA SER A 16 -0.41 5.70 -1.80
C SER A 16 -1.37 6.89 -1.58
N GLY A 17 -1.74 7.16 -0.33
CA GLY A 17 -2.84 8.06 0.08
C GLY A 17 -4.07 7.33 0.62
N GLY A 18 -4.13 5.99 0.53
CA GLY A 18 -5.25 5.19 1.01
C GLY A 18 -6.59 5.59 0.39
N LEU A 19 -7.70 5.19 1.03
CA LEU A 19 -9.05 5.50 0.54
C LEU A 19 -9.34 7.01 0.62
N THR A 20 -8.75 7.70 1.60
CA THR A 20 -9.04 9.10 1.93
C THR A 20 -8.47 10.09 0.92
N ALA A 21 -7.24 9.86 0.43
CA ALA A 21 -6.61 10.77 -0.53
C ALA A 21 -6.59 10.21 -1.96
N SER A 22 -6.37 8.90 -2.15
CA SER A 22 -6.36 8.29 -3.50
C SER A 22 -7.77 8.01 -4.04
N GLY A 23 -8.78 8.03 -3.17
CA GLY A 23 -10.16 7.69 -3.49
C GLY A 23 -10.49 6.21 -3.34
N HIS A 24 -11.77 5.88 -3.48
CA HIS A 24 -12.30 4.53 -3.28
C HIS A 24 -13.29 4.10 -4.37
N PRO A 25 -12.82 3.80 -5.60
CA PRO A 25 -13.63 3.12 -6.58
C PRO A 25 -13.82 1.66 -6.13
N VAL A 26 -15.04 1.35 -5.68
CA VAL A 26 -15.42 0.01 -5.20
C VAL A 26 -15.11 -1.03 -6.29
N GLY A 27 -14.52 -2.16 -5.89
CA GLY A 27 -14.04 -3.21 -6.81
C GLY A 27 -12.65 -2.96 -7.39
N ALA A 28 -12.29 -1.72 -7.73
CA ALA A 28 -10.96 -1.39 -8.29
C ALA A 28 -9.90 -1.05 -7.22
N THR A 29 -10.32 -0.79 -5.98
CA THR A 29 -9.41 -0.37 -4.89
C THR A 29 -8.29 -1.39 -4.61
N SER A 30 -8.62 -2.69 -4.56
CA SER A 30 -7.62 -3.74 -4.34
C SER A 30 -6.64 -3.88 -5.50
N LEU A 31 -7.09 -3.64 -6.74
CA LEU A 31 -6.22 -3.63 -7.92
C LEU A 31 -5.22 -2.46 -7.86
N TYR A 32 -5.69 -1.27 -7.47
CA TYR A 32 -4.83 -0.11 -7.27
C TYR A 32 -3.78 -0.36 -6.18
N TYR A 33 -4.17 -0.91 -5.03
CA TYR A 33 -3.20 -1.25 -3.97
C TYR A 33 -2.23 -2.34 -4.40
N THR A 34 -2.69 -3.35 -5.13
CA THR A 34 -1.83 -4.42 -5.66
C THR A 34 -0.76 -3.82 -6.59
N LEU A 35 -1.16 -2.94 -7.50
CA LEU A 35 -0.24 -2.26 -8.41
C LEU A 35 0.77 -1.37 -7.66
N PHE A 36 0.30 -0.61 -6.67
CA PHE A 36 1.17 0.24 -5.86
C PHE A 36 2.18 -0.55 -5.04
N LEU A 37 1.75 -1.66 -4.41
CA LEU A 37 2.65 -2.56 -3.68
C LEU A 37 3.64 -3.25 -4.61
N TYR A 38 3.23 -3.62 -5.82
CA TYR A 38 4.16 -4.10 -6.84
C TYR A 38 5.25 -3.06 -7.14
N TRP A 39 4.89 -1.77 -7.28
CA TRP A 39 5.90 -0.72 -7.47
C TRP A 39 6.81 -0.54 -6.25
N GLN A 40 6.28 -0.63 -5.02
CA GLN A 40 7.10 -0.60 -3.81
C GLN A 40 8.13 -1.73 -3.80
N LEU A 41 7.67 -2.97 -3.98
CA LEU A 41 8.52 -4.17 -3.95
C LEU A 41 9.53 -4.19 -5.11
N ALA A 42 9.17 -3.62 -6.27
CA ALA A 42 10.06 -3.51 -7.42
C ALA A 42 11.01 -2.31 -7.35
N GLY A 43 10.96 -1.47 -6.31
CA GLY A 43 11.78 -0.26 -6.19
C GLY A 43 11.45 0.85 -7.21
N LYS A 44 10.22 0.87 -7.74
CA LYS A 44 9.79 1.73 -8.85
C LYS A 44 9.00 2.96 -8.44
N ILE A 45 8.81 3.24 -7.15
CA ILE A 45 7.96 4.36 -6.72
C ILE A 45 8.46 5.70 -7.25
N LYS A 46 9.78 5.93 -7.24
CA LYS A 46 10.33 7.19 -7.77
C LYS A 46 10.12 7.36 -9.27
N GLU A 47 10.11 6.25 -10.02
CA GLU A 47 9.81 6.24 -11.46
C GLU A 47 8.33 6.56 -11.71
N LYS A 48 7.41 6.00 -10.91
CA LYS A 48 5.96 6.08 -11.15
C LYS A 48 5.27 7.27 -10.49
N CYS A 49 5.80 7.74 -9.36
CA CYS A 49 5.21 8.81 -8.55
C CYS A 49 6.06 10.09 -8.53
N GLY A 50 7.20 10.11 -9.24
CA GLY A 50 8.12 11.23 -9.29
C GLY A 50 9.21 11.17 -8.21
N PRO A 51 10.16 12.12 -8.24
CA PRO A 51 11.36 12.10 -7.38
C PRO A 51 11.03 12.11 -5.87
N ASP A 52 9.92 12.75 -5.50
CA ASP A 52 9.43 12.85 -4.11
C ASP A 52 8.57 11.64 -3.69
N GLY A 53 8.47 10.61 -4.52
CA GLY A 53 7.73 9.39 -4.23
C GLY A 53 8.25 8.67 -2.97
N LEU A 54 7.32 8.21 -2.14
CA LEU A 54 7.58 7.59 -0.84
C LEU A 54 8.01 6.11 -0.96
N GLN A 55 9.18 5.85 -1.53
CA GLN A 55 9.75 4.50 -1.68
C GLN A 55 10.22 3.95 -0.33
N VAL A 56 9.68 2.82 0.11
CA VAL A 56 10.20 2.11 1.30
C VAL A 56 11.55 1.46 0.94
N PRO A 57 12.62 1.71 1.71
CA PRO A 57 13.91 1.09 1.47
C PRO A 57 13.85 -0.42 1.74
N ASP A 58 14.50 -1.21 0.88
CA ASP A 58 14.62 -2.66 1.02
C ASP A 58 13.28 -3.39 1.27
N ALA A 59 12.21 -2.92 0.63
CA ALA A 59 10.88 -3.52 0.75
C ALA A 59 10.88 -4.96 0.20
N ARG A 60 10.76 -5.96 1.10
CA ARG A 60 10.70 -7.39 0.74
C ARG A 60 9.31 -8.01 0.83
N LYS A 61 8.47 -7.48 1.73
CA LYS A 61 7.13 -8.00 2.01
C LYS A 61 6.14 -6.87 2.10
N ALA A 62 4.93 -7.10 1.62
CA ALA A 62 3.83 -6.17 1.75
C ALA A 62 2.51 -6.92 1.91
N LEU A 63 1.47 -6.24 2.39
CA LEU A 63 0.15 -6.83 2.49
C LEU A 63 -0.95 -5.82 2.19
N ILE A 64 -2.07 -6.34 1.72
CA ILE A 64 -3.34 -5.64 1.67
C ILE A 64 -4.23 -6.30 2.70
N THR A 65 -4.89 -5.51 3.52
CA THR A 65 -6.03 -5.92 4.32
C THR A 65 -7.21 -5.03 3.99
N GLY A 66 -8.38 -5.63 3.84
CA GLY A 66 -9.58 -4.91 3.46
C GLY A 66 -10.83 -5.55 4.04
N HIS A 67 -11.84 -4.72 4.24
CA HIS A 67 -13.18 -5.16 4.62
C HIS A 67 -14.20 -4.67 3.60
N GLY A 68 -15.29 -5.43 3.47
CA GLY A 68 -16.42 -5.12 2.58
C GLY A 68 -17.74 -5.09 3.33
N GLY A 69 -18.71 -4.34 2.78
CA GLY A 69 -20.00 -4.11 3.42
C GLY A 69 -19.85 -3.46 4.80
N THR A 70 -20.78 -3.75 5.71
CA THR A 70 -20.72 -3.34 7.11
C THR A 70 -19.94 -4.35 7.95
N GLY A 71 -18.78 -4.80 7.45
CA GLY A 71 -17.88 -5.73 8.16
C GLY A 71 -18.21 -7.22 8.00
N CYS A 72 -18.99 -7.61 6.99
CA CYS A 72 -19.33 -9.02 6.73
C CYS A 72 -18.32 -9.75 5.84
N GLN A 73 -17.38 -9.01 5.24
CA GLN A 73 -16.34 -9.55 4.38
C GLN A 73 -14.98 -9.00 4.83
N GLY A 74 -13.97 -9.86 4.84
CA GLY A 74 -12.59 -9.51 5.13
C GLY A 74 -11.65 -10.30 4.23
N ALA A 75 -10.59 -9.67 3.76
CA ALA A 75 -9.56 -10.32 2.96
C ALA A 75 -8.18 -9.81 3.33
N VAL A 76 -7.20 -10.72 3.30
CA VAL A 76 -5.78 -10.41 3.45
C VAL A 76 -5.03 -11.03 2.28
N VAL A 77 -4.17 -10.25 1.64
CA VAL A 77 -3.27 -10.71 0.57
C VAL A 77 -1.86 -10.29 0.96
N ILE A 78 -0.91 -11.24 0.91
CA ILE A 78 0.50 -11.01 1.22
C ILE A 78 1.29 -11.14 -0.08
N PHE A 79 2.23 -10.21 -0.26
CA PHE A 79 3.16 -10.16 -1.39
C PHE A 79 4.59 -10.25 -0.86
N GLU A 80 5.46 -10.90 -1.61
CA GLU A 80 6.89 -11.02 -1.34
C GLU A 80 7.66 -10.79 -2.64
N SER A 81 8.80 -10.09 -2.55
CA SER A 81 9.75 -10.01 -3.64
C SER A 81 10.77 -11.14 -3.53
N ASP A 82 11.04 -11.82 -4.64
CA ASP A 82 12.10 -12.82 -4.77
C ASP A 82 13.49 -12.25 -4.40
#